data_AF-A0A0M8WP34-F1
#
_entry.id   AF-A0A0M8WP34-F1
#
_cell.length_a   1.000
_cell.length_b   1.000
_cell.length_c   1.000
_cell.angle_alpha   90.00
_cell.angle_beta   90.00
_cell.angle_gamma   90.00
#
_symmetry.space_group_name_H-M   'P 1'
#
loop_
_entity.id
_entity.type
_entity.pdbx_description
1 polymer ?
#
loop_
_entity_poly.entity_id
_entity_poly.type
_entity_poly.pdbx_seq_one_letter_code
_entity_poly.pdbx_strand_id
1 'polypeptide(L)'
;RPWPTTNHPRRAAISSFGISGTNAHAIIEQPTEPAERSGAHGRDHDGPVVLPLSAHSPEALAAQAERLAAHLTARPGRLAATAGALARGRAALEHRAAVVLGGPDEEAEAVRVLRALAGGEEHAALVRGSAAGAVRTAFVFSGQGSQRAGMGRELYAAEPEFAAAFDA
;
A
#
# COMPACT_ATOMS: atom_id res chain seq x y z
N ARG A 1 -3.81 34.90 6.21
CA ARG A 1 -2.54 35.40 6.79
C ARG A 1 -1.63 34.20 7.04
N PRO A 2 -0.30 34.34 6.90
CA PRO A 2 0.63 33.26 7.28
C PRO A 2 0.50 32.93 8.78
N TRP A 3 0.58 31.65 9.14
CA TRP A 3 0.60 31.18 10.53
C TRP A 3 2.01 30.67 10.85
N PRO A 4 2.86 31.49 11.50
CA PRO A 4 4.27 31.12 11.71
C PRO A 4 4.42 29.92 12.65
N THR A 5 5.50 29.16 12.45
CA THR A 5 5.94 28.13 13.41
C THR A 5 6.60 28.82 14.60
N THR A 6 6.27 28.39 15.82
CA THR A 6 6.87 28.89 17.06
C THR A 6 7.28 27.70 17.93
N ASN A 7 7.89 27.94 19.09
CA ASN A 7 8.19 26.88 20.07
C ASN A 7 6.94 26.31 20.77
N HIS A 8 5.75 26.78 20.40
CA HIS A 8 4.47 26.28 20.89
C HIS A 8 3.64 25.69 19.74
N PRO A 9 2.85 24.64 20.02
CA PRO A 9 1.93 24.10 19.04
C PRO A 9 0.91 25.16 18.65
N ARG A 10 0.59 25.20 17.37
CA ARG A 10 -0.44 26.09 16.83
C ARG A 10 -1.80 25.70 17.41
N ARG A 11 -2.52 26.67 17.99
CA ARG A 11 -3.87 26.47 18.54
C ARG A 11 -4.89 27.37 17.86
N ALA A 12 -6.05 26.82 17.55
CA ALA A 12 -7.21 27.58 17.07
C ALA A 12 -8.46 27.13 17.83
N ALA A 13 -9.48 27.99 17.88
CA ALA A 13 -10.77 27.64 18.43
C ALA A 13 -11.86 27.66 17.36
N ILE A 14 -12.80 26.73 17.46
CA ILE A 14 -14.01 26.65 16.65
C ILE A 14 -15.19 26.86 17.60
N SER A 15 -15.96 27.92 17.37
CA SER A 15 -17.21 28.21 18.10
C SER A 15 -18.41 28.00 17.19
N SER A 16 -19.48 27.42 17.73
CA SER A 16 -20.77 27.27 17.06
C SER A 16 -21.89 27.69 18.01
N PHE A 17 -22.77 28.57 17.54
CA PHE A 17 -23.89 29.13 18.30
C PHE A 17 -25.19 28.85 17.55
N GLY A 18 -25.97 27.89 18.05
CA GLY A 18 -27.22 27.48 17.42
C GLY A 18 -28.38 28.43 17.72
N ILE A 19 -29.31 28.58 16.78
CA ILE A 19 -30.51 29.42 16.94
C ILE A 19 -31.41 28.97 18.12
N SER A 20 -31.33 27.71 18.52
CA SER A 20 -32.02 27.16 19.70
C SER A 20 -31.38 27.57 21.03
N GLY A 21 -30.21 28.23 21.01
CA GLY A 21 -29.44 28.59 22.20
C GLY A 21 -28.38 27.57 22.62
N THR A 22 -28.19 26.47 21.88
CA THR A 22 -27.11 25.51 22.15
C THR A 22 -25.78 26.02 21.58
N ASN A 23 -24.76 26.06 22.43
CA ASN A 23 -23.43 26.55 22.07
C ASN A 23 -22.39 25.44 22.22
N ALA A 24 -21.46 25.36 21.27
CA ALA A 24 -20.30 24.47 21.34
C ALA A 24 -19.01 25.24 21.08
N HIS A 25 -17.95 24.90 21.82
CA HIS A 25 -16.64 25.50 21.68
C HIS A 25 -15.57 24.41 21.74
N ALA A 26 -14.73 24.33 20.71
CA ALA A 26 -13.65 23.35 20.62
C ALA A 26 -12.31 24.06 20.39
N ILE A 27 -11.28 23.67 21.13
CA ILE A 27 -9.91 24.11 20.92
C ILE A 27 -9.16 22.99 20.19
N ILE A 28 -8.58 23.32 19.04
CA ILE A 28 -7.78 22.43 18.22
C ILE A 28 -6.32 22.82 18.38
N GLU A 29 -5.48 21.85 18.72
CA GLU A 29 -4.04 22.00 18.81
C GLU A 29 -3.36 21.20 17.70
N GLN A 30 -2.30 21.76 17.12
CA GLN A 30 -1.41 21.05 16.21
C GLN A 30 -0.91 19.75 16.87
N PRO A 31 -1.00 18.59 16.20
CA PRO A 31 -0.45 17.36 16.77
C PRO A 31 1.05 17.52 17.00
N THR A 32 1.56 16.95 18.09
CA THR A 32 3.01 16.78 18.25
C THR A 32 3.55 16.12 16.99
N GLU A 33 4.61 16.66 16.40
CA GLU A 33 5.24 16.00 15.27
C GLU A 33 5.52 14.56 15.70
N PRO A 34 5.01 13.56 14.95
CA PRO A 34 5.38 12.19 15.23
C PRO A 34 6.91 12.18 15.24
N ALA A 35 7.52 11.71 16.33
CA ALA A 35 8.97 11.48 16.36
C ALA A 35 9.31 10.87 15.00
N GLU A 36 10.18 11.55 14.25
CA GLU A 36 10.56 11.09 12.92
C GLU A 36 10.78 9.60 13.08
N ARG A 37 9.97 8.78 12.40
CA ARG A 37 10.29 7.35 12.34
C ARG A 37 11.53 7.31 11.46
N SER A 38 12.67 7.60 12.08
CA SER A 38 14.00 7.48 11.52
C SER A 38 14.07 6.05 11.01
N GLY A 39 14.01 5.87 9.68
CA GLY A 39 14.11 4.57 9.02
C GLY A 39 12.91 4.03 8.23
N ALA A 40 11.88 4.84 7.92
CA ALA A 40 10.81 4.41 6.98
C ALA A 40 10.81 5.13 5.62
N HIS A 41 11.63 6.17 5.47
CA HIS A 41 11.85 6.86 4.20
C HIS A 41 13.25 6.46 3.71
N GLY A 42 13.34 5.37 2.96
CA GLY A 42 14.62 4.87 2.44
C GLY A 42 15.25 3.75 3.24
N ARG A 43 14.46 2.75 3.67
CA ARG A 43 15.01 1.41 3.51
C ARG A 43 14.92 1.14 2.04
N ASP A 44 16.06 1.01 1.37
CA ASP A 44 16.12 0.33 0.09
C ASP A 44 15.38 -0.99 0.29
N HIS A 45 14.20 -1.08 -0.32
CA HIS A 45 13.42 -2.29 -0.26
C HIS A 45 14.08 -3.22 -1.27
N ASP A 46 14.98 -4.08 -0.79
CA ASP A 46 15.72 -5.05 -1.61
C ASP A 46 14.84 -6.22 -2.11
N GLY A 47 13.53 -6.16 -1.88
CA GLY A 47 12.58 -7.21 -2.26
C GLY A 47 11.52 -6.73 -3.24
N PRO A 48 10.56 -7.60 -3.59
CA PRO A 48 9.44 -7.22 -4.46
C PRO A 48 8.43 -6.29 -3.76
N VAL A 49 7.92 -5.29 -4.46
CA VAL A 49 6.84 -4.39 -3.97
C VAL A 49 5.48 -4.86 -4.46
N VAL A 50 4.50 -4.92 -3.56
CA VAL A 50 3.10 -5.23 -3.90
C VAL A 50 2.20 -4.02 -3.65
N LEU A 51 1.46 -3.58 -4.66
CA LEU A 51 0.39 -2.60 -4.53
C LEU A 51 -0.97 -3.32 -4.50
N PRO A 52 -1.59 -3.53 -3.33
CA PRO A 52 -2.94 -4.07 -3.25
C PRO A 52 -3.98 -2.98 -3.53
N LEU A 53 -4.96 -3.29 -4.37
CA LEU A 53 -6.13 -2.46 -4.63
C LEU A 53 -7.39 -3.29 -4.39
N SER A 54 -8.44 -2.64 -3.89
CA SER A 54 -9.76 -3.25 -3.81
C SER A 54 -10.89 -2.24 -3.88
N ALA A 55 -12.02 -2.62 -4.45
CA ALA A 55 -13.22 -1.79 -4.56
C ALA A 55 -14.51 -2.60 -4.47
N HIS A 56 -15.65 -1.91 -4.39
CA HIS A 56 -17.00 -2.51 -4.37
C HIS A 56 -17.53 -2.87 -5.77
N SER A 57 -16.86 -2.42 -6.84
CA SER A 57 -17.20 -2.81 -8.21
C SER A 57 -15.94 -2.81 -9.09
N PRO A 58 -15.96 -3.48 -10.25
CA PRO A 58 -14.86 -3.44 -11.22
C PRO A 58 -14.53 -2.02 -11.71
N GLU A 59 -15.55 -1.18 -11.92
CA GLU A 59 -15.39 0.20 -12.40
C GLU A 59 -14.74 1.08 -11.32
N ALA A 60 -15.14 0.89 -10.06
CA ALA A 60 -14.52 1.59 -8.94
C ALA A 60 -13.06 1.15 -8.74
N LEU A 61 -12.73 -0.11 -9.03
CA LEU A 61 -11.36 -0.63 -9.00
C LEU A 61 -10.51 0.01 -10.10
N ALA A 62 -11.03 0.07 -11.34
CA ALA A 62 -10.37 0.73 -12.46
C ALA A 62 -10.13 2.23 -12.18
N ALA A 63 -11.14 2.93 -11.65
CA ALA A 63 -11.02 4.33 -11.27
C ALA A 63 -10.00 4.54 -10.13
N GLN A 64 -9.88 3.60 -9.19
CA GLN A 64 -8.85 3.65 -8.15
C GLN A 64 -7.45 3.45 -8.72
N ALA A 65 -7.29 2.55 -9.68
CA ALA A 65 -6.02 2.33 -10.36
C ALA A 65 -5.55 3.59 -11.10
N GLU A 66 -6.45 4.28 -11.81
CA GLU A 66 -6.13 5.52 -12.50
C GLU A 66 -5.69 6.63 -11.53
N ARG A 67 -6.42 6.82 -10.42
CA ARG A 67 -6.04 7.78 -9.37
C ARG A 67 -4.68 7.45 -8.76
N LEU A 68 -4.36 6.17 -8.60
CA LEU A 68 -3.09 5.73 -8.04
C LEU A 68 -1.94 5.95 -9.03
N ALA A 69 -2.15 5.66 -10.32
CA ALA A 69 -1.18 5.94 -11.38
C ALA A 69 -0.86 7.45 -11.45
N ALA A 70 -1.88 8.30 -11.39
CA ALA A 70 -1.73 9.75 -11.34
C ALA A 70 -0.99 10.20 -10.07
N HIS A 71 -1.29 9.60 -8.92
CA HIS A 71 -0.61 9.91 -7.66
C HIS A 71 0.89 9.62 -7.71
N LEU A 72 1.28 8.44 -8.18
CA LEU A 72 2.68 8.03 -8.28
C LEU A 72 3.42 8.86 -9.33
N THR A 73 2.78 9.17 -10.46
CA THR A 73 3.35 10.07 -11.49
C THR A 73 3.62 11.47 -10.91
N ALA A 74 2.68 12.01 -10.12
CA ALA A 74 2.82 13.34 -9.53
C ALA A 74 3.77 13.40 -8.34
N ARG A 75 4.11 12.25 -7.74
CA ARG A 75 4.97 12.16 -6.54
C ARG A 75 5.96 11.00 -6.65
N PRO A 76 7.02 11.14 -7.47
CA PRO A 76 8.10 10.15 -7.55
C PRO A 76 8.75 9.87 -6.19
N GLY A 77 9.32 8.68 -6.00
CA GLY A 77 9.96 8.27 -4.74
C GLY A 77 8.96 7.97 -3.61
N ARG A 78 7.74 7.55 -3.95
CA ARG A 78 6.67 7.24 -3.00
C ARG A 78 6.15 5.82 -3.10
N LEU A 79 6.67 4.99 -4.01
CA LEU A 79 6.14 3.66 -4.28
C LEU A 79 6.04 2.78 -3.02
N ALA A 80 7.14 2.59 -2.30
CA ALA A 80 7.17 1.77 -1.08
C ALA A 80 6.24 2.31 0.04
N ALA A 81 6.23 3.62 0.26
CA ALA A 81 5.35 4.26 1.24
C ALA A 81 3.86 4.08 0.86
N THR A 82 3.57 4.17 -0.43
CA THR A 82 2.22 3.99 -0.99
C THR A 82 1.77 2.54 -0.85
N ALA A 83 2.62 1.57 -1.17
CA ALA A 83 2.38 0.15 -0.94
C ALA A 83 2.03 -0.13 0.53
N GLY A 84 2.85 0.40 1.45
CA GLY A 84 2.62 0.25 2.88
C GLY A 84 1.31 0.87 3.38
N ALA A 85 0.91 2.01 2.81
CA ALA A 85 -0.36 2.67 3.13
C ALA A 85 -1.57 1.92 2.57
N LEU A 86 -1.47 1.37 1.36
CA LEU A 86 -2.52 0.55 0.75
C LEU A 86 -2.74 -0.74 1.54
N ALA A 87 -1.66 -1.43 1.92
CA ALA A 87 -1.74 -2.70 2.63
C ALA A 87 -2.33 -2.59 4.05
N ARG A 88 -2.06 -1.48 4.76
CA ARG A 88 -2.42 -1.33 6.19
C ARG A 88 -3.54 -0.34 6.46
N GLY A 89 -3.81 0.59 5.54
CA GLY A 89 -4.70 1.72 5.74
C GLY A 89 -5.97 1.70 4.89
N ARG A 90 -6.25 0.61 4.19
CA ARG A 90 -7.45 0.47 3.34
C ARG A 90 -8.22 -0.80 3.68
N ALA A 91 -9.54 -0.71 3.56
CA ALA A 91 -10.41 -1.87 3.70
C ALA A 91 -10.18 -2.84 2.53
N ALA A 92 -10.21 -4.15 2.80
CA ALA A 92 -10.08 -5.19 1.79
C ALA A 92 -11.47 -5.58 1.23
N LEU A 93 -11.86 -4.94 0.13
CA LEU A 93 -13.17 -5.09 -0.51
C LEU A 93 -13.21 -6.28 -1.49
N GLU A 94 -14.38 -6.57 -2.07
CA GLU A 94 -14.63 -7.78 -2.85
C GLU A 94 -13.83 -7.84 -4.16
N HIS A 95 -13.86 -6.79 -4.98
CA HIS A 95 -13.10 -6.75 -6.24
C HIS A 95 -11.67 -6.33 -5.96
N ARG A 96 -10.70 -7.18 -6.27
CA ARG A 96 -9.30 -7.00 -5.88
C ARG A 96 -8.35 -7.07 -7.07
N ALA A 97 -7.28 -6.30 -6.96
CA ALA A 97 -6.12 -6.44 -7.83
C ALA A 97 -4.84 -6.30 -7.00
N ALA A 98 -3.78 -6.96 -7.43
CA ALA A 98 -2.44 -6.79 -6.90
C ALA A 98 -1.47 -6.55 -8.06
N VAL A 99 -0.70 -5.47 -7.97
CA VAL A 99 0.45 -5.21 -8.85
C VAL A 99 1.69 -5.67 -8.11
N VAL A 100 2.47 -6.58 -8.71
CA VAL A 100 3.68 -7.17 -8.13
C VAL A 100 4.89 -6.72 -8.93
N LEU A 101 5.81 -6.02 -8.29
CA LEU A 101 7.00 -5.41 -8.88
C LEU A 101 8.24 -6.03 -8.22
N GLY A 102 9.35 -6.16 -8.95
CA GLY A 102 10.58 -6.73 -8.42
C GLY A 102 11.76 -6.60 -9.38
N GLY A 103 11.78 -5.52 -10.16
CA GLY A 103 12.74 -5.31 -11.25
C GLY A 103 13.27 -3.88 -11.26
N PRO A 104 14.22 -3.55 -12.16
CA PRO A 104 14.64 -2.16 -12.34
C PRO A 104 13.44 -1.29 -12.77
N ASP A 105 13.45 -0.01 -12.39
CA ASP A 105 12.44 0.98 -12.77
C ASP A 105 11.00 0.68 -12.29
N GLU A 106 10.85 0.10 -11.09
CA GLU A 106 9.56 -0.29 -10.50
C GLU A 106 8.51 0.83 -10.50
N GLU A 107 8.89 2.08 -10.30
CA GLU A 107 7.93 3.20 -10.30
C GLU A 107 7.28 3.40 -11.68
N ALA A 108 8.09 3.34 -12.75
CA ALA A 108 7.58 3.49 -14.11
C ALA A 108 6.73 2.27 -14.51
N GLU A 109 7.15 1.07 -14.10
CA GLU A 109 6.36 -0.14 -14.30
C GLU A 109 5.03 -0.07 -13.56
N ALA A 110 5.03 0.32 -12.28
CA ALA A 110 3.83 0.48 -11.47
C ALA A 110 2.78 1.34 -12.19
N VAL A 111 3.18 2.49 -12.73
CA VAL A 111 2.28 3.39 -13.48
C VAL A 111 1.72 2.71 -14.73
N ARG A 112 2.54 1.97 -15.48
CA ARG A 112 2.08 1.21 -16.66
C ARG A 112 1.05 0.15 -16.27
N VAL A 113 1.35 -0.65 -15.24
CA VAL A 113 0.45 -1.74 -14.81
C VAL A 113 -0.86 -1.21 -14.25
N LEU A 114 -0.82 -0.09 -13.50
CA LEU A 114 -2.03 0.56 -12.99
C LEU A 114 -2.90 1.13 -14.11
N ARG A 115 -2.30 1.67 -15.18
CA ARG A 115 -3.05 2.09 -16.38
C ARG A 115 -3.64 0.90 -17.15
N ALA A 116 -2.90 -0.20 -17.27
CA ALA A 116 -3.46 -1.45 -17.82
C ALA A 116 -4.65 -1.94 -16.96
N LEU A 117 -4.55 -1.84 -15.63
CA LEU A 117 -5.67 -2.08 -14.72
C LEU A 117 -6.87 -1.17 -14.97
N ALA A 118 -6.64 0.13 -15.14
CA ALA A 118 -7.69 1.09 -15.44
C ALA A 118 -8.35 0.84 -16.81
N GLY A 119 -7.57 0.44 -17.81
CA GLY A 119 -8.05 0.12 -19.16
C GLY A 119 -8.66 -1.29 -19.30
N GLY A 120 -8.61 -2.11 -18.26
CA GLY A 120 -9.09 -3.49 -18.30
C GLY A 120 -8.14 -4.48 -19.00
N GLU A 121 -6.93 -4.06 -19.37
CA GLU A 121 -5.94 -4.83 -20.12
C GLU A 121 -5.16 -5.83 -19.25
N GLU A 122 -4.69 -6.94 -19.81
CA GLU A 122 -3.84 -7.89 -19.09
C GLU A 122 -2.40 -7.40 -18.97
N HIS A 123 -1.71 -7.78 -17.89
CA HIS A 123 -0.30 -7.49 -17.69
C HIS A 123 0.35 -8.59 -16.83
N ALA A 124 1.59 -8.98 -17.13
CA ALA A 124 2.27 -10.08 -16.43
C ALA A 124 2.43 -9.83 -14.92
N ALA A 125 2.66 -8.58 -14.54
CA ALA A 125 2.78 -8.12 -13.15
C ALA A 125 1.43 -7.84 -12.46
N LEU A 126 0.29 -8.15 -13.11
CA LEU A 126 -1.05 -7.86 -12.60
C LEU A 126 -1.84 -9.13 -12.30
N VAL A 127 -2.26 -9.26 -11.05
CA VAL A 127 -3.20 -10.30 -10.61
C VAL A 127 -4.53 -9.64 -10.28
N ARG A 128 -5.65 -10.20 -10.77
CA ARG A 128 -7.01 -9.72 -10.48
C ARG A 128 -7.88 -10.86 -9.97
N GLY A 129 -8.87 -10.54 -9.15
CA GLY A 129 -9.85 -11.51 -8.70
C GLY A 129 -10.98 -10.87 -7.92
N SER A 130 -11.99 -11.68 -7.60
CA SER A 130 -12.99 -11.35 -6.59
C SER A 130 -12.80 -12.28 -5.39
N ALA A 131 -13.01 -11.77 -4.18
CA ALA A 131 -12.98 -12.55 -2.96
C ALA A 131 -14.23 -12.26 -2.12
N ALA A 132 -15.04 -13.29 -1.88
CA ALA A 132 -16.19 -13.23 -0.99
C ALA A 132 -15.95 -14.08 0.27
N GLY A 133 -16.10 -13.45 1.44
CA GLY A 133 -16.10 -14.14 2.73
C GLY A 133 -14.74 -14.61 3.25
N ALA A 134 -14.79 -15.37 4.34
CA ALA A 134 -13.60 -15.95 4.97
C ALA A 134 -13.09 -17.14 4.16
N VAL A 135 -11.78 -17.18 3.92
CA VAL A 135 -11.12 -18.26 3.21
C VAL A 135 -10.60 -19.28 4.22
N ARG A 136 -10.84 -20.58 3.97
CA ARG A 136 -10.16 -21.66 4.68
C ARG A 136 -8.89 -22.02 3.93
N THR A 137 -7.76 -22.00 4.63
CA THR A 137 -6.45 -22.30 4.05
C THR A 137 -6.08 -23.75 4.31
N ALA A 138 -5.58 -24.45 3.28
CA ALA A 138 -4.95 -25.75 3.40
C ALA A 138 -3.59 -25.69 2.69
N PHE A 139 -2.59 -26.37 3.27
CA PHE A 139 -1.27 -26.53 2.64
C PHE A 139 -1.22 -27.88 1.94
N VAL A 140 -0.97 -27.86 0.63
CA VAL A 140 -0.80 -29.07 -0.19
C VAL A 140 0.68 -29.21 -0.53
N PHE A 141 1.31 -30.27 -0.04
CA PHE A 141 2.71 -30.56 -0.28
C PHE A 141 2.84 -31.49 -1.48
N SER A 142 3.48 -31.03 -2.55
CA SER A 142 3.73 -31.87 -3.72
C SER A 142 4.70 -33.00 -3.37
N GLY A 143 4.48 -34.18 -3.93
CA GLY A 143 5.46 -35.26 -3.91
C GLY A 143 6.66 -34.96 -4.81
N GLN A 144 7.41 -36.01 -5.15
CA GLN A 144 8.53 -35.92 -6.07
C GLN A 144 8.06 -35.55 -7.49
N GLY A 145 8.81 -34.70 -8.19
CA GLY A 145 8.55 -34.29 -9.57
C GLY A 145 8.49 -32.77 -9.79
N SER A 146 8.29 -31.97 -8.73
CA SER A 146 8.24 -30.51 -8.81
C SER A 146 9.61 -29.82 -8.64
N GLN A 147 10.65 -30.59 -8.31
CA GLN A 147 11.99 -30.04 -8.09
C GLN A 147 12.59 -29.49 -9.38
N ARG A 148 13.28 -28.34 -9.28
CA ARG A 148 14.10 -27.74 -10.34
C ARG A 148 15.49 -27.41 -9.81
N ALA A 149 16.48 -27.38 -10.69
CA ALA A 149 17.83 -26.96 -10.30
C ALA A 149 17.80 -25.55 -9.69
N GLY A 150 18.46 -25.36 -8.55
CA GLY A 150 18.51 -24.09 -7.83
C GLY A 150 17.21 -23.66 -7.15
N MET A 151 16.22 -24.55 -6.99
CA MET A 151 15.01 -24.26 -6.21
C MET A 151 15.37 -23.77 -4.80
N GLY A 152 14.75 -22.67 -4.37
CA GLY A 152 14.96 -22.09 -3.04
C GLY A 152 16.26 -21.28 -2.86
N ARG A 153 17.19 -21.28 -3.83
CA ARG A 153 18.49 -20.59 -3.68
C ARG A 153 18.37 -19.08 -3.44
N GLU A 154 17.52 -18.41 -4.21
CA GLU A 154 17.30 -16.96 -4.06
C GLU A 154 16.58 -16.63 -2.75
N LEU A 155 15.58 -17.43 -2.36
CA LEU A 155 14.90 -17.29 -1.09
C LEU A 155 15.84 -17.52 0.10
N TYR A 156 16.73 -18.51 0.01
CA TYR A 156 17.74 -18.76 1.03
C TYR A 156 18.70 -17.57 1.20
N ALA A 157 19.05 -16.89 0.11
CA ALA A 157 19.93 -15.72 0.16
C ALA A 157 19.23 -14.44 0.65
N ALA A 158 17.94 -14.25 0.31
CA ALA A 158 17.22 -12.99 0.53
C ALA A 158 16.30 -12.99 1.75
N GLU A 159 15.79 -14.15 2.19
CA GLU A 159 14.75 -14.26 3.22
C GLU A 159 15.29 -15.05 4.45
N PRO A 160 15.66 -14.36 5.55
CA PRO A 160 16.26 -14.99 6.73
C PRO A 160 15.41 -16.10 7.35
N GLU A 161 14.09 -15.94 7.37
CA GLU A 161 13.14 -16.93 7.89
C GLU A 161 13.12 -18.21 7.05
N PHE A 162 13.29 -18.07 5.72
CA PHE A 162 13.41 -19.24 4.83
C PHE A 162 14.72 -19.98 5.10
N ALA A 163 15.84 -19.25 5.21
CA ALA A 163 17.14 -19.86 5.49
C ALA A 163 17.16 -20.60 6.84
N ALA A 164 16.61 -19.97 7.89
CA ALA A 164 16.51 -20.58 9.21
C ALA A 164 15.66 -21.86 9.22
N ALA A 165 14.54 -21.88 8.47
CA ALA A 165 13.71 -23.07 8.35
C ALA A 165 14.35 -24.17 7.49
N PHE A 166 15.21 -23.81 6.54
CA PHE A 166 15.93 -24.75 5.68
C PHE A 166 17.10 -25.42 6.41
N ASP A 167 17.78 -24.69 7.31
CA ASP A 167 18.96 -25.17 8.05
C ASP A 167 18.62 -25.91 9.36
N ALA A 168 17.36 -25.88 9.80
CA ALA A 168 16.86 -26.52 11.02
C ALA A 168 16.68 -28.05 10.87
#